data_AF-A0A8C5LP23-F1
#
_entry.id   AF-A0A8C5LP23-F1
#
_cell.length_a   1.000
_cell.length_b   1.000
_cell.length_c   1.000
_cell.angle_alpha   90.00
_cell.angle_beta   90.00
_cell.angle_gamma   90.00
#
_symmetry.space_group_name_H-M   'P 1'
#
loop_
_entity.id
_entity.type
_entity.pdbx_description
1 polymer ?
#
loop_
_entity_poly.entity_id
_entity_poly.type
_entity_poly.pdbx_seq_one_letter_code
_entity_poly.pdbx_strand_id
1 'polypeptide(L)'
;LGVFVAEERKRYTIYPPPHPSAHGLCFSVQKPVPPPPRVLLLNAVLTVRAHNANSHKDRVWEKFTPSVISWLNKNLNGVVFMLWGAYAQKKGSNIDRKRHHVLQTVHPLPLSVHRGFYGCRHFSKTNVYLKDTGRELIDWKAL
;
A
#
# COMPACT_ATOMS: atom_id res chain seq x y z
N LEU A 1 4.78 0.22 -14.12
CA LEU A 1 4.38 0.51 -12.72
C LEU A 1 5.54 1.19 -12.01
N GLY A 2 5.31 2.33 -11.33
CA GLY A 2 6.36 3.13 -10.69
C GLY A 2 6.37 2.99 -9.16
N VAL A 3 5.20 2.81 -8.55
CA VAL A 3 5.04 2.72 -7.09
C VAL A 3 4.04 1.63 -6.73
N PHE A 4 4.37 0.85 -5.70
CA PHE A 4 3.50 -0.11 -5.05
C PHE A 4 3.31 0.28 -3.58
N VAL A 5 2.07 0.44 -3.16
CA VAL A 5 1.73 0.74 -1.76
C VAL A 5 0.99 -0.44 -1.16
N ALA A 6 1.50 -0.96 -0.05
CA ALA A 6 0.85 -1.99 0.76
C ALA A 6 0.58 -1.52 2.19
N GLU A 7 -0.69 -1.61 2.60
CA GLU A 7 -1.18 -1.24 3.93
C GLU A 7 -1.94 -2.40 4.61
N GLU A 8 -1.86 -2.49 5.94
CA GLU A 8 -2.55 -3.47 6.78
C GLU A 8 -3.83 -2.90 7.44
N ARG A 9 -4.98 -2.90 6.75
CA ARG A 9 -6.24 -2.45 7.38
C ARG A 9 -6.66 -3.37 8.54
N LYS A 10 -6.67 -2.84 9.77
CA LYS A 10 -7.20 -3.51 10.98
C LYS A 10 -8.66 -3.15 11.34
N ARG A 11 -9.34 -2.26 10.59
CA ARG A 11 -10.75 -1.85 10.84
C ARG A 11 -11.58 -1.76 9.55
N TYR A 12 -12.88 -2.04 9.72
CA TYR A 12 -13.91 -2.47 8.77
C TYR A 12 -14.22 -1.56 7.57
N THR A 13 -14.63 -2.21 6.47
CA THR A 13 -15.66 -1.72 5.56
C THR A 13 -16.91 -2.58 5.78
N ILE A 14 -18.04 -1.98 6.16
CA ILE A 14 -19.34 -2.67 6.21
C ILE A 14 -19.80 -2.82 4.75
N TYR A 15 -20.33 -3.98 4.34
CA TYR A 15 -21.09 -4.09 3.10
C TYR A 15 -22.49 -4.64 3.42
N PRO A 16 -23.57 -3.95 3.02
CA PRO A 16 -23.56 -2.63 2.37
C PRO A 16 -23.07 -1.55 3.34
N PRO A 17 -22.26 -0.58 2.90
CA PRO A 17 -21.73 0.42 3.80
C PRO A 17 -22.85 1.39 4.23
N PRO A 18 -22.90 1.85 5.49
CA PRO A 18 -23.90 2.83 5.93
C PRO A 18 -23.76 4.19 5.21
N HIS A 19 -22.63 4.44 4.54
CA HIS A 19 -22.35 5.58 3.67
C HIS A 19 -21.43 5.16 2.51
N PRO A 20 -21.44 5.83 1.33
CA PRO A 20 -20.85 5.33 0.07
C PRO A 20 -19.31 5.37 -0.03
N SER A 21 -18.59 5.14 1.07
CA SER A 21 -17.19 5.56 1.24
C SER A 21 -16.14 4.49 0.94
N ALA A 22 -16.47 3.35 0.32
CA ALA A 22 -15.49 2.28 0.09
C ALA A 22 -15.56 1.67 -1.32
N HIS A 23 -14.47 1.85 -2.07
CA HIS A 23 -14.36 1.53 -3.50
C HIS A 23 -13.07 0.74 -3.85
N GLY A 24 -12.49 0.02 -2.88
CA GLY A 24 -11.37 -0.92 -3.13
C GLY A 24 -9.97 -0.28 -3.23
N LEU A 25 -9.85 1.05 -3.16
CA LEU A 25 -8.57 1.77 -3.09
C LEU A 25 -8.17 2.07 -1.64
N CYS A 26 -6.86 2.02 -1.37
CA CYS A 26 -6.29 2.49 -0.11
C CYS A 26 -6.53 4.01 0.04
N PHE A 27 -6.91 4.51 1.22
CA PHE A 27 -7.24 5.92 1.54
C PHE A 27 -8.41 6.62 0.81
N SER A 28 -9.07 5.98 -0.15
CA SER A 28 -10.16 6.63 -0.87
C SER A 28 -11.46 6.61 -0.05
N VAL A 29 -12.01 7.80 0.27
CA VAL A 29 -13.26 8.00 1.05
C VAL A 29 -14.35 8.83 0.33
N GLN A 30 -14.11 9.26 -0.91
CA GLN A 30 -15.10 9.95 -1.78
C GLN A 30 -14.94 9.49 -3.24
N LYS A 31 -15.94 9.84 -4.09
CA LYS A 31 -16.16 9.47 -5.51
C LYS A 31 -14.91 8.90 -6.20
N PRO A 32 -15.02 7.78 -6.95
CA PRO A 32 -13.87 7.03 -7.45
C PRO A 32 -12.94 7.92 -8.28
N VAL A 33 -11.88 8.41 -7.64
CA VAL A 33 -10.75 9.03 -8.32
C VAL A 33 -9.85 7.87 -8.75
N PRO A 34 -9.63 7.67 -10.06
CA PRO A 34 -8.71 6.64 -10.51
C PRO A 34 -7.31 6.96 -9.97
N PRO A 35 -6.57 5.98 -9.45
CA PRO A 35 -5.20 6.24 -9.01
C PRO A 35 -4.39 6.77 -10.20
N PRO A 36 -3.46 7.71 -9.97
CA PRO A 36 -2.63 8.25 -11.00
C PRO A 36 -1.90 7.11 -11.71
N PRO A 37 -1.69 7.23 -13.03
CA PRO A 37 -0.99 6.22 -13.79
C PRO A 37 0.33 5.88 -13.09
N ARG A 38 0.63 4.57 -12.99
CA ARG A 38 1.86 4.01 -12.40
C ARG A 38 1.86 3.86 -10.87
N VAL A 39 0.76 4.12 -10.16
CA VAL A 39 0.57 3.74 -8.74
C VAL A 39 -0.35 2.52 -8.61
N LEU A 40 0.15 1.44 -7.99
CA LEU A 40 -0.66 0.30 -7.59
C LEU A 40 -0.90 0.39 -6.08
N LEU A 41 -2.13 0.73 -5.70
CA LEU A 41 -2.60 0.69 -4.32
C LEU A 41 -3.19 -0.70 -4.05
N LEU A 42 -2.51 -1.52 -3.26
CA LEU A 42 -2.97 -2.86 -2.92
C LEU A 42 -3.07 -3.02 -1.41
N ASN A 43 -4.27 -3.28 -0.89
CA ASN A 43 -4.39 -3.64 0.53
C ASN A 43 -3.68 -4.97 0.79
N ALA A 44 -2.96 -5.09 1.91
CA ALA A 44 -2.28 -6.33 2.30
C ALA A 44 -3.26 -7.47 2.64
N VAL A 45 -4.54 -7.14 2.84
CA VAL A 45 -5.70 -8.03 2.90
C VAL A 45 -6.81 -7.36 2.08
N LEU A 46 -7.26 -7.99 1.00
CA LEU A 46 -8.16 -7.35 0.02
C LEU A 46 -9.64 -7.50 0.36
N THR A 47 -10.01 -8.39 1.29
CA THR A 47 -11.38 -8.47 1.84
C THR A 47 -11.37 -8.81 3.34
N VAL A 48 -12.31 -8.25 4.10
CA VAL A 48 -12.64 -8.59 5.49
C VAL A 48 -14.15 -8.81 5.55
N ARG A 49 -14.64 -9.87 6.20
CA ARG A 49 -16.07 -10.06 6.49
C ARG A 49 -16.51 -9.06 7.56
N ALA A 50 -17.74 -8.56 7.43
CA ALA A 50 -18.38 -7.72 8.44
C ALA A 50 -18.32 -8.39 9.83
N HIS A 51 -18.12 -7.58 10.87
CA HIS A 51 -18.06 -7.98 12.29
C HIS A 51 -16.92 -8.90 12.74
N ASN A 52 -15.98 -9.30 11.87
CA ASN A 52 -14.88 -10.14 12.28
C ASN A 52 -13.53 -9.65 11.70
N ALA A 53 -12.80 -8.87 12.49
CA ALA A 53 -11.43 -8.45 12.16
C ALA A 53 -10.57 -9.70 11.97
N ASN A 54 -9.76 -9.77 10.91
CA ASN A 54 -9.02 -10.99 10.52
C ASN A 54 -9.88 -12.20 10.06
N SER A 55 -11.16 -12.02 9.73
CA SER A 55 -12.02 -13.13 9.24
C SER A 55 -11.51 -13.87 7.99
N HIS A 56 -10.60 -13.26 7.23
CA HIS A 56 -9.92 -13.88 6.08
C HIS A 56 -8.40 -14.01 6.28
N LYS A 57 -7.91 -13.74 7.48
CA LYS A 57 -6.56 -14.17 7.88
C LYS A 57 -6.52 -15.70 7.72
N ASP A 58 -5.43 -16.20 7.16
CA ASP A 58 -5.19 -17.63 6.93
C ASP A 58 -6.00 -18.34 5.81
N ARG A 59 -6.63 -17.62 4.86
CA ARG A 59 -7.34 -18.27 3.71
C ARG A 59 -6.76 -18.00 2.32
N VAL A 60 -7.04 -16.85 1.71
CA VAL A 60 -6.74 -16.62 0.27
C VAL A 60 -5.72 -15.50 0.04
N TRP A 61 -5.79 -14.43 0.83
CA TRP A 61 -4.98 -13.22 0.63
C TRP A 61 -3.54 -13.33 1.15
N GLU A 62 -3.26 -14.33 1.98
CA GLU A 62 -1.91 -14.61 2.45
C GLU A 62 -0.99 -15.11 1.34
N LYS A 63 -1.54 -15.76 0.30
CA LYS A 63 -0.76 -16.16 -0.88
C LYS A 63 -0.77 -15.08 -1.95
N PHE A 64 -1.89 -14.40 -2.15
CA PHE A 64 -2.03 -13.42 -3.23
C PHE A 64 -1.08 -12.22 -3.10
N THR A 65 -1.09 -11.50 -1.97
CA THR A 65 -0.26 -10.29 -1.82
C THR A 65 1.24 -10.62 -1.92
N PRO A 66 1.76 -11.68 -1.29
CA PRO A 66 3.16 -12.08 -1.49
C PRO A 66 3.46 -12.49 -2.93
N SER A 67 2.54 -13.17 -3.63
CA SER A 67 2.72 -13.49 -5.05
C SER A 67 2.80 -12.25 -5.93
N VAL A 68 1.96 -11.22 -5.68
CA VAL A 68 2.05 -9.94 -6.39
C VAL A 68 3.38 -9.24 -6.11
N ILE A 69 3.77 -9.12 -4.84
CA ILE A 69 5.06 -8.51 -4.45
C ILE A 69 6.22 -9.28 -5.10
N SER A 70 6.19 -10.61 -5.06
CA SER A 70 7.20 -11.48 -5.67
C SER A 70 7.27 -11.28 -7.19
N TRP A 71 6.12 -11.23 -7.87
CA TRP A 71 6.07 -10.99 -9.29
C TRP A 71 6.62 -9.61 -9.66
N LEU A 72 6.26 -8.56 -8.92
CA LEU A 72 6.79 -7.20 -9.14
C LEU A 72 8.31 -7.15 -8.91
N ASN A 73 8.78 -7.79 -7.83
CA ASN A 73 10.18 -7.88 -7.46
C ASN A 73 11.02 -8.63 -8.52
N LYS A 74 10.45 -9.68 -9.12
CA LYS A 74 11.15 -10.46 -10.14
C LYS A 74 11.15 -9.78 -11.51
N ASN A 75 9.99 -9.25 -11.93
CA ASN A 75 9.75 -8.89 -13.32
C ASN A 75 9.92 -7.40 -13.63
N LEU A 76 9.95 -6.53 -12.62
CA LEU A 76 10.15 -5.10 -12.81
C LEU A 76 11.49 -4.63 -12.25
N ASN A 77 11.89 -3.40 -12.55
CA ASN A 77 13.07 -2.74 -12.01
C ASN A 77 12.74 -1.31 -11.58
N GLY A 78 13.39 -0.83 -10.54
CA GLY A 78 13.22 0.53 -10.00
C GLY A 78 11.84 0.82 -9.43
N VAL A 79 11.09 -0.21 -9.04
CA VAL A 79 9.79 -0.02 -8.35
C VAL A 79 10.04 0.54 -6.95
N VAL A 80 9.23 1.51 -6.54
CA VAL A 80 9.20 1.99 -5.15
C VAL A 80 8.13 1.23 -4.37
N PHE A 81 8.53 0.49 -3.33
CA PHE A 81 7.64 -0.24 -2.44
C PHE A 81 7.45 0.55 -1.13
N MET A 82 6.24 1.04 -0.89
CA MET A 82 5.84 1.62 0.40
C MET A 82 5.17 0.55 1.26
N LEU A 83 5.81 0.15 2.35
CA LEU A 83 5.34 -0.91 3.25
C LEU A 83 4.96 -0.31 4.60
N TRP A 84 3.66 -0.15 4.86
CA TRP A 84 3.14 0.50 6.07
C TRP A 84 2.51 -0.51 7.04
N GLY A 85 3.12 -0.65 8.21
CA GLY A 85 2.73 -1.63 9.23
C GLY A 85 3.53 -2.94 9.15
N ALA A 86 3.56 -3.65 10.28
CA ALA A 86 4.41 -4.84 10.46
C ALA A 86 4.07 -5.96 9.46
N TYR A 87 2.79 -6.15 9.11
CA TYR A 87 2.40 -7.18 8.17
C TYR A 87 2.85 -6.88 6.73
N ALA A 88 2.74 -5.63 6.28
CA ALA A 88 3.25 -5.21 4.98
C ALA A 88 4.78 -5.37 4.90
N GLN A 89 5.49 -4.99 5.96
CA GLN A 89 6.93 -5.17 6.06
C GLN A 89 7.34 -6.65 6.05
N LYS A 90 6.60 -7.52 6.74
CA LYS A 90 6.81 -8.98 6.72
C LYS A 90 6.64 -9.55 5.31
N LYS A 91 5.57 -9.16 4.59
CA LYS A 91 5.33 -9.63 3.21
C LYS A 91 6.36 -9.12 2.20
N GLY A 92 6.94 -7.95 2.45
CA GLY A 92 7.98 -7.34 1.61
C GLY A 92 9.42 -7.68 2.02
N SER A 93 9.64 -8.63 2.94
CA SER A 93 10.99 -8.92 3.46
C SER A 93 11.99 -9.32 2.37
N ASN A 94 11.50 -10.01 1.33
CA ASN A 94 12.31 -10.60 0.26
C ASN A 94 12.46 -9.69 -0.98
N ILE A 95 12.07 -8.41 -0.88
CA ILE A 95 12.28 -7.45 -1.97
C ILE A 95 13.78 -7.19 -2.14
N ASP A 96 14.26 -7.27 -3.38
CA ASP A 96 15.63 -6.96 -3.74
C ASP A 96 15.85 -5.44 -3.72
N ARG A 97 16.49 -4.97 -2.65
CA ARG A 97 16.78 -3.55 -2.42
C ARG A 97 17.86 -2.98 -3.34
N LYS A 98 18.59 -3.82 -4.08
CA LYS A 98 19.50 -3.35 -5.14
C LYS A 98 18.74 -2.99 -6.41
N ARG A 99 17.62 -3.68 -6.67
CA ARG A 99 16.76 -3.46 -7.85
C ARG A 99 15.63 -2.47 -7.60
N HIS A 100 15.23 -2.31 -6.34
CA HIS A 100 14.02 -1.58 -5.96
C HIS A 100 14.27 -0.65 -4.77
N HIS A 101 13.45 0.40 -4.68
CA HIS A 101 13.48 1.30 -3.53
C HIS A 101 12.41 0.88 -2.52
N VAL A 102 12.76 0.69 -1.25
CA VAL A 102 11.81 0.25 -0.22
C VAL A 102 11.71 1.30 0.88
N LEU A 103 10.50 1.78 1.13
CA LEU A 103 10.17 2.75 2.17
C LEU A 103 9.27 2.09 3.21
N GLN A 104 9.71 2.01 4.46
CA GLN A 104 8.99 1.32 5.53
C GLN A 104 8.68 2.28 6.68
N THR A 105 7.46 2.19 7.22
CA THR A 105 7.10 2.88 8.47
C THR A 105 5.98 2.13 9.20
N VAL A 106 5.64 2.58 10.41
CA VAL A 106 4.47 2.12 11.17
C VAL A 106 3.17 2.40 10.42
N HIS A 107 2.11 1.72 10.84
CA HIS A 107 0.82 1.85 10.18
C HIS A 107 0.21 3.27 10.36
N PRO A 108 -0.45 3.85 9.34
CA PRO A 108 -1.16 5.14 9.40
C PRO A 108 -2.39 5.19 10.32
N LEU A 109 -2.66 4.13 11.11
CA LEU A 109 -3.84 4.10 12.00
C LEU A 109 -3.59 5.00 13.21
N PRO A 110 -4.63 5.62 13.81
CA PRO A 110 -4.50 6.56 14.93
C PRO A 110 -3.65 6.01 16.10
N LEU A 111 -3.75 4.71 16.37
CA LEU A 111 -3.01 4.04 17.45
C LEU A 111 -1.50 3.94 17.22
N SER A 112 -1.01 4.15 15.99
CA SER A 112 0.42 4.01 15.64
C SER A 112 0.99 5.18 14.85
N VAL A 113 0.17 6.11 14.35
CA VAL A 113 0.60 7.18 13.44
C VAL A 113 1.71 8.06 14.02
N HIS A 114 1.64 8.34 15.33
CA HIS A 114 2.64 9.13 16.06
C HIS A 114 3.98 8.41 16.26
N ARG A 115 4.04 7.09 16.06
CA ARG A 115 5.25 6.28 16.24
C ARG A 115 6.18 6.27 15.03
N GLY A 116 5.92 7.10 14.01
CA GLY A 116 6.81 7.27 12.86
C GLY A 116 6.14 7.40 11.50
N PHE A 117 4.81 7.35 11.40
CA PHE A 117 4.13 7.63 10.14
C PHE A 117 4.12 9.14 9.88
N TYR A 118 3.76 9.94 10.89
CA TYR A 118 3.97 11.39 10.82
C TYR A 118 5.46 11.70 10.66
N GLY A 119 5.78 12.55 9.67
CA GLY A 119 7.16 12.90 9.35
C GLY A 119 7.93 11.87 8.50
N CYS A 120 7.35 10.73 8.13
CA CYS A 120 8.06 9.72 7.33
C CYS A 120 8.49 10.23 5.94
N ARG A 121 7.72 11.19 5.40
CA ARG A 121 7.95 11.85 4.10
C ARG A 121 8.02 10.86 2.92
N HIS A 122 7.29 9.74 2.97
CA HIS A 122 7.37 8.70 1.94
C HIS A 122 6.96 9.20 0.54
N PHE A 123 5.92 10.03 0.44
CA PHE A 123 5.49 10.61 -0.83
C PHE A 123 6.57 11.46 -1.48
N SER A 124 7.17 12.40 -0.73
CA SER A 124 8.24 13.25 -1.25
C SER A 124 9.51 12.45 -1.53
N LYS A 125 9.90 11.49 -0.66
CA LYS A 125 11.04 10.58 -0.91
C LYS A 125 10.86 9.77 -2.19
N THR A 126 9.63 9.37 -2.49
CA THR A 126 9.31 8.66 -3.73
C THR A 126 9.52 9.54 -4.95
N ASN A 127 9.05 10.79 -4.92
CA ASN A 127 9.30 11.72 -6.02
C ASN A 127 10.78 12.06 -6.16
N VAL A 128 11.55 12.16 -5.07
CA VAL A 128 13.02 12.31 -5.14
C VAL A 128 13.62 11.11 -5.88
N TYR A 129 13.30 9.88 -5.48
CA TYR A 129 13.79 8.68 -6.15
C TYR A 129 13.39 8.62 -7.64
N LEU A 130 12.14 8.96 -7.96
CA LEU A 130 11.67 8.98 -9.36
C LEU A 130 12.44 10.03 -10.17
N LYS A 131 12.65 11.22 -9.62
CA LYS A 131 13.46 12.27 -10.25
C LYS A 131 14.88 11.78 -10.53
N ASP A 132 15.53 11.22 -9.53
CA ASP A 132 16.93 10.77 -9.59
C ASP A 132 17.10 9.60 -10.58
N THR A 133 16.03 8.85 -10.85
CA THR A 133 16.02 7.74 -11.82
C THR A 133 15.44 8.13 -13.19
N GLY A 134 15.25 9.43 -13.46
CA GLY A 134 14.76 9.94 -14.74
C GLY A 134 13.30 9.56 -15.04
N ARG A 135 12.51 9.29 -14.00
CA ARG A 135 11.10 8.90 -14.10
C ARG A 135 10.20 10.08 -13.79
N GLU A 136 9.04 10.09 -14.45
CA GLU A 136 7.97 11.05 -14.16
C GLU A 136 7.55 10.99 -12.69
N LEU A 137 7.38 12.18 -12.10
CA LEU A 137 6.95 12.38 -10.72
C LEU A 137 5.46 12.06 -10.57
N ILE A 138 5.05 11.68 -9.36
CA ILE A 138 3.64 11.46 -9.06
C ILE A 138 3.06 12.74 -8.47
N ASP A 139 1.94 13.20 -9.02
CA ASP A 139 1.09 14.17 -8.34
C ASP A 139 0.26 13.47 -7.27
N TRP A 140 0.71 13.59 -6.02
CA TRP A 140 0.06 12.99 -4.86
C TRP A 140 -1.22 13.73 -4.44
N LYS A 141 -1.48 14.93 -4.96
CA LYS A 141 -2.72 15.68 -4.66
C LYS A 141 -3.90 15.23 -5.52
N ALA A 142 -3.62 14.52 -6.62
CA ALA A 142 -4.62 13.93 -7.50
C ALA A 142 -5.14 12.56 -7.01
N LEU A 143 -4.80 12.15 -5.78
CA LEU A 143 -5.11 10.86 -5.15
C LEU A 143 -6.19 10.96 -4.07
#